data_AF-A0A928YDB1-F1
#
_entry.id   AF-A0A928YDB1-F1
#
_cell.length_a   1.000
_cell.length_b   1.000
_cell.length_c   1.000
_cell.angle_alpha   90.00
_cell.angle_beta   90.00
_cell.angle_gamma   90.00
#
_symmetry.space_group_name_H-M   'P 1'
#
loop_
_entity.id
_entity.type
_entity.pdbx_description
1 polymer ?
#
loop_
_entity_poly.entity_id
_entity_poly.type
_entity_poly.pdbx_seq_one_letter_code
_entity_poly.pdbx_strand_id
1 'polypeptide(L)' 'MTDADIMPDEKNGVLRITIHNMTNPGNNRYVQQLCDVLNSSETLFPGTNPRLVYNLVSNQIPPDRGF' A
#
# COMPACT_ATOMS: atom_id res chain seq x y z
N MET A 1 -3.15 -15.32 6.81
CA MET A 1 -2.67 -14.04 7.36
C MET A 1 -2.06 -13.30 6.19
N THR A 2 -2.56 -12.11 5.88
CA THR A 2 -2.01 -11.30 4.79
C THR A 2 -0.92 -10.44 5.39
N ASP A 3 0.28 -10.56 4.84
CA ASP A 3 1.44 -9.80 5.30
C ASP A 3 1.35 -8.34 4.80
N ALA A 4 2.03 -7.42 5.46
CA ALA A 4 2.12 -6.03 5.03
C ALA A 4 3.50 -5.46 5.36
N ASP A 5 4.12 -4.86 4.36
CA ASP A 5 5.38 -4.15 4.52
C ASP A 5 5.12 -2.70 4.95
N ILE A 6 5.95 -2.20 5.86
CA ILE A 6 5.95 -0.79 6.27
C ILE A 6 7.32 -0.22 5.94
N MET A 7 7.35 0.77 5.06
CA MET A 7 8.58 1.43 4.64
C MET A 7 8.47 2.95 4.83
N PRO A 8 9.35 3.57 5.64
CA PRO A 8 9.42 5.01 5.74
C PRO A 8 9.97 5.60 4.44
N ASP A 9 9.31 6.62 3.91
CA ASP A 9 9.83 7.51 2.89
C ASP A 9 10.03 8.89 3.51
N GLU A 10 11.22 9.07 4.05
CA GLU A 10 11.64 10.29 4.72
C GLU A 10 11.69 11.49 3.75
N LYS A 11 11.94 11.25 2.46
CA LYS A 11 12.02 12.31 1.44
C LYS A 11 10.66 12.92 1.15
N ASN A 12 9.63 12.09 1.09
CA ASN A 12 8.26 12.53 0.82
C ASN A 12 7.46 12.78 2.10
N GLY A 13 8.04 12.52 3.28
CA GLY A 13 7.33 12.64 4.56
C GLY A 13 6.14 11.70 4.65
N VAL A 14 6.28 10.47 4.15
CA VAL A 14 5.21 9.47 4.18
C VAL A 14 5.69 8.15 4.73
N LEU A 15 4.80 7.43 5.39
CA LEU A 15 4.99 6.04 5.79
C LEU A 15 4.20 5.17 4.82
N ARG A 16 4.90 4.48 3.92
CA ARG A 16 4.25 3.61 2.94
C ARG A 16 3.92 2.27 3.58
N ILE A 17 2.65 1.88 3.48
CA ILE A 17 2.13 0.60 3.94
C ILE A 17 1.71 -0.17 2.70
N THR A 18 2.40 -1.26 2.43
CA THR A 18 2.19 -2.10 1.26
C THR A 18 1.55 -3.40 1.69
N ILE A 19 0.26 -3.56 1.41
CA ILE A 19 -0.51 -4.76 1.74
C ILE A 19 -0.21 -5.82 0.67
N HIS A 20 0.29 -6.98 1.08
CA HIS A 20 0.52 -8.09 0.15
C HIS A 20 -0.82 -8.64 -0.35
N ASN A 21 -0.88 -9.05 -1.60
CA ASN A 21 -2.13 -9.53 -2.16
C ASN A 21 -2.55 -10.90 -1.59
N MET A 22 -3.85 -11.13 -1.45
CA MET A 22 -4.41 -12.46 -1.16
C MET A 22 -4.57 -13.28 -2.45
N THR A 23 -4.50 -14.61 -2.32
CA THR A 23 -4.60 -15.58 -3.43
C THR A 23 -5.91 -15.50 -4.23
N ASN A 24 -6.94 -14.81 -3.71
CA ASN A 24 -8.22 -14.63 -4.39
C ASN A 24 -8.34 -13.20 -4.98
N PRO A 25 -8.29 -13.04 -6.31
CA PRO A 25 -8.32 -11.72 -6.97
C PRO A 25 -9.62 -10.93 -6.74
N GLY A 26 -10.72 -11.60 -6.34
CA GLY A 26 -11.97 -10.93 -5.97
C GLY A 26 -11.84 -10.06 -4.71
N ASN A 27 -10.91 -10.41 -3.79
CA ASN A 27 -10.70 -9.65 -2.56
C ASN A 27 -9.88 -8.37 -2.78
N ASN A 28 -9.10 -8.30 -3.86
CA ASN A 28 -8.25 -7.15 -4.18
C ASN A 28 -9.05 -5.86 -4.33
N ARG A 29 -10.26 -5.96 -4.90
CA ARG A 29 -11.10 -4.79 -5.14
C ARG A 29 -11.51 -4.13 -3.83
N TYR A 30 -11.91 -4.92 -2.83
CA TYR A 30 -12.27 -4.39 -1.52
C TYR A 30 -11.06 -3.81 -0.79
N VAL A 31 -9.89 -4.44 -0.91
CA VAL A 31 -8.65 -3.92 -0.32
C VAL A 31 -8.22 -2.61 -0.99
N GLN A 32 -8.35 -2.50 -2.31
CA GLN A 32 -8.10 -1.24 -3.03
C GLN A 32 -9.02 -0.13 -2.57
N GLN A 33 -10.34 -0.39 -2.48
CA GLN A 33 -11.29 0.59 -1.98
C GLN A 33 -10.97 1.02 -0.54
N LEU A 34 -10.52 0.09 0.30
CA LEU A 34 -10.07 0.41 1.65
C LEU A 34 -8.83 1.31 1.63
N CYS A 35 -7.83 1.01 0.79
CA CYS A 35 -6.65 1.85 0.61
C CYS A 35 -7.04 3.27 0.18
N ASP A 36 -7.98 3.42 -0.76
CA ASP A 36 -8.43 4.73 -1.22
C ASP A 36 -9.07 5.55 -0.08
N VAL A 37 -9.96 4.93 0.70
CA VAL A 37 -10.58 5.56 1.87
C VAL A 37 -9.52 6.00 2.88
N LEU A 38 -8.59 5.12 3.24
CA LEU A 38 -7.51 5.41 4.20
C LEU A 38 -6.55 6.49 3.68
N ASN A 39 -6.27 6.53 2.37
CA ASN A 39 -5.43 7.56 1.78
C ASN A 39 -6.12 8.92 1.72
N SER A 40 -7.45 8.93 1.55
CA SER A 40 -8.27 10.16 1.53
C SER A 40 -8.40 10.82 2.89
N SER A 41 -8.25 10.08 3.99
CA SER A 41 -8.30 10.65 5.34
C SER A 41 -7.03 11.40 5.73
N GLU A 42 -6.00 11.36 4.87
CA GLU A 42 -4.72 12.05 5.02
C GLU A 42 -4.08 11.83 6.41
N THR A 43 -4.29 10.64 6.97
CA THR A 43 -3.96 10.33 8.35
C THR A 43 -2.46 10.44 8.60
N LEU A 44 -2.07 11.19 9.62
CA LEU A 44 -0.69 11.24 10.12
C LEU A 44 -0.44 10.09 11.09
N PHE A 45 0.78 9.56 11.09
CA PHE A 45 1.16 8.56 12.08
C PHE A 45 1.23 9.20 13.48
N PRO A 46 0.65 8.58 14.53
CA PRO A 46 0.57 9.20 15.85
C PRO A 46 1.94 9.57 16.42
N GLY A 47 2.06 10.80 16.92
CA GLY A 47 3.29 11.29 17.54
C GLY A 47 4.44 11.56 16.56
N THR A 48 4.18 11.56 15.25
CA THR A 48 5.16 11.86 14.22
C THR A 48 4.55 12.72 13.10
N ASN A 49 5.38 13.16 12.14
CA ASN A 49 4.95 13.94 10.98
C ASN A 49 4.60 13.15 9.71
N PRO A 50 5.09 11.92 9.44
CA PRO A 50 4.79 11.28 8.17
C PRO A 50 3.31 10.91 8.02
N ARG A 51 2.80 11.15 6.81
CA ARG A 51 1.45 10.72 6.41
C ARG A 51 1.43 9.25 6.06
N LEU A 52 0.38 8.54 6.45
CA LEU A 52 0.15 7.16 6.06
C LEU A 52 -0.30 7.09 4.60
N VAL A 53 0.34 6.22 3.82
CA VAL A 53 -0.02 5.95 2.43
C VAL A 53 -0.09 4.45 2.22
N TYR A 54 -1.29 3.95 1.90
CA TYR A 54 -1.61 2.54 1.73
C TYR A 54 -1.62 2.16 0.25
N ASN A 55 -0.94 1.07 -0.09
CA ASN A 55 -0.89 0.49 -1.43
C ASN A 55 -1.16 -1.02 -1.35
N LEU A 56 -1.82 -1.58 -2.37
CA LEU A 56 -1.90 -3.03 -2.54
C LEU A 56 -0.77 -3.46 -3.48
N VAL A 57 -0.07 -4.55 -3.14
CA VAL A 57 0.86 -5.20 -4.09
C VAL A 57 0.03 -5.67 -5.28
N SER A 58 0.09 -4.89 -6.35
CA SER A 58 -0.37 -5.34 -7.64
C SER A 58 0.69 -6.31 -8.12
N ASN A 59 0.34 -7.58 -8.32
CA ASN A 59 1.22 -8.53 -9.00
C ASN A 59 1.28 -8.16 -10.49
N GLN A 60 1.68 -6.92 -10.80
CA GLN A 60 2.09 -6.52 -12.13
C GLN A 60 3.45 -7.15 -12.32
N ILE A 61 3.46 -8.27 -13.02
CA ILE A 61 4.63 -8.73 -13.75
C ILE A 61 5.17 -7.48 -14.47
N PRO A 62 6.41 -7.03 -14.19
CA PRO A 62 6.99 -5.93 -14.95
C PRO A 62 6.92 -6.33 -16.43
N PRO A 63 6.32 -5.52 -17.32
CA PRO A 63 6.54 -5.73 -18.73
C PRO A 63 8.03 -5.55 -18.96
N ASP A 64 8.65 -6.54 -19.59
CA ASP A 64 10.08 -6.58 -19.95
C ASP A 64 11.04 -7.21 -18.92
N ARG A 65 11.04 -8.54 -18.89
CA ARG A 65 12.32 -9.25 -19.07
C ARG A 65 12.26 -9.91 -20.45
N GLY A 66 12.89 -9.24 -21.42
CA GLY A 66 13.15 -9.79 -22.73
C GLY A 66 13.81 -11.18 -22.67
N PHE A 67 13.46 -11.97 -23.68
CA PHE A 67 13.95 -13.32 -23.99
C PHE A 67 15.47 -13.44 -24.03
#